data_AF-K6VIR3-F1
#
_entry.id   AF-K6VIR3-F1
#
_cell.length_a   1.000
_cell.length_b   1.000
_cell.length_c   1.000
_cell.angle_alpha   90.00
_cell.angle_beta   90.00
_cell.angle_gamma   90.00
#
_symmetry.space_group_name_H-M   'P 1'
#
loop_
_entity.id
_entity.type
_entity.pdbx_description
1 polymer ?
#
loop_
_entity_poly.entity_id
_entity_poly.type
_entity_poly.pdbx_seq_one_letter_code
_entity_poly.pdbx_strand_id
1 'polypeptide(L)'
;MPWSTSCKYQEYDDAWDVMGMSWLGAVPSPESLRRVGLLDPTAIRTVAGSGRVTLSPVAGQRGLLAARIATKHGLFTVEYRLPVGRDRDIDKERIPLRGGWFYSKRAAGKGVVVRYSPGSYGDKGPFGVLDMHPETPAETDRALQAGERWLAAGIGVGVHVVSADAEHAIVDITAPMATPVIDEGTFDHGLRRGAVVARRAPVTVSWAVAPGLEAVTIRNVIKVSGQRDQVIGNRRSVAIGVPEGWTDITVTPQNARGEGQGVRVGTYIDYWTNWSRSATGRWASAPLKGAVSGRDTTTRTRGATITFKVPNLVKDVGLIANTGPGRGQVAILVDGRRVDTIDLSAPRLRPAQPVWTLPGASGKTVKVVNLAPKGRELVGIDGFTILGL
;
A
#
# COMPACT_ATOMS: atom_id res chain seq x y z
N MET A 1 22.22 -2.23 -17.68
CA MET A 1 23.01 -1.39 -16.77
C MET A 1 24.20 -2.20 -16.29
N PRO A 2 25.35 -1.59 -15.98
CA PRO A 2 26.24 -2.17 -14.99
C PRO A 2 25.50 -2.28 -13.65
N TRP A 3 25.60 -3.43 -13.01
CA TRP A 3 25.26 -3.59 -11.59
C TRP A 3 26.56 -3.59 -10.80
N SER A 4 26.54 -3.03 -9.59
CA SER A 4 27.62 -3.17 -8.62
C SER A 4 28.03 -4.65 -8.49
N THR A 5 29.32 -4.96 -8.38
CA THR A 5 29.73 -6.35 -8.09
C THR A 5 29.17 -6.86 -6.77
N SER A 6 28.88 -5.94 -5.83
CA SER A 6 28.22 -6.27 -4.56
C SER A 6 26.85 -6.94 -4.74
N CYS A 7 26.03 -6.49 -5.71
CA CYS A 7 24.66 -6.96 -5.89
C CYS A 7 24.49 -8.12 -6.88
N LYS A 8 25.58 -8.70 -7.42
CA LYS A 8 25.50 -9.76 -8.46
C LYS A 8 25.18 -11.16 -7.93
N TYR A 9 25.31 -11.40 -6.62
CA TYR A 9 25.33 -12.77 -6.08
C TYR A 9 24.34 -13.07 -4.95
N GLN A 10 23.95 -12.10 -4.10
CA GLN A 10 23.00 -12.34 -3.00
C GLN A 10 22.09 -11.12 -2.74
N GLU A 11 20.83 -11.37 -2.37
CA GLU A 11 19.86 -10.32 -2.00
C GLU A 11 20.22 -9.61 -0.68
N TYR A 12 21.03 -10.26 0.17
CA TYR A 12 21.48 -9.77 1.48
C TYR A 12 22.73 -8.89 1.44
N ASP A 13 23.31 -8.67 0.26
CA ASP A 13 24.59 -7.98 0.11
C ASP A 13 24.48 -6.44 0.02
N ASP A 14 23.26 -5.89 0.07
CA ASP A 14 23.00 -4.45 0.22
C ASP A 14 23.36 -4.01 1.66
N ALA A 15 24.33 -3.10 1.78
CA ALA A 15 24.79 -2.58 3.07
C ALA A 15 23.75 -1.71 3.81
N TRP A 16 22.66 -1.34 3.15
CA TRP A 16 21.60 -0.52 3.71
C TRP A 16 20.20 -1.11 3.51
N ASP A 17 20.06 -2.40 3.18
CA ASP A 17 18.77 -3.06 3.41
C ASP A 17 18.58 -3.35 4.91
N VAL A 18 17.32 -3.47 5.35
CA VAL A 18 16.96 -3.87 6.72
C VAL A 18 17.57 -5.22 7.09
N MET A 19 17.57 -6.20 6.17
CA MET A 19 18.06 -7.57 6.42
C MET A 19 19.50 -7.81 5.95
N GLY A 20 20.12 -6.86 5.24
CA GLY A 20 21.47 -7.01 4.67
C GLY A 20 22.60 -6.81 5.67
N MET A 21 23.70 -6.15 5.27
CA MET A 21 24.84 -5.88 6.18
C MET A 21 24.56 -4.79 7.25
N SER A 22 23.29 -4.51 7.55
CA SER A 22 22.83 -3.56 8.59
C SER A 22 23.31 -3.89 10.00
N TRP A 23 23.72 -5.14 10.27
CA TRP A 23 24.37 -5.56 11.52
C TRP A 23 25.70 -4.84 11.82
N LEU A 24 26.29 -4.17 10.81
CA LEU A 24 27.45 -3.28 10.96
C LEU A 24 27.07 -1.88 11.49
N GLY A 25 25.77 -1.59 11.66
CA GLY A 25 25.25 -0.38 12.33
C GLY A 25 24.75 0.73 11.40
N ALA A 26 24.90 0.58 10.08
CA ALA A 26 24.47 1.56 9.07
C ALA A 26 22.97 1.86 9.12
N VAL A 27 22.57 3.05 8.64
CA VAL A 27 21.15 3.42 8.54
C VAL A 27 20.55 2.75 7.30
N PRO A 28 19.46 1.95 7.43
CA PRO A 28 18.77 1.41 6.28
C PRO A 28 18.34 2.50 5.31
N SER A 29 18.19 2.19 4.01
CA SER A 29 17.75 3.15 3.00
C SER A 29 16.43 3.81 3.43
N PRO A 30 16.18 5.10 3.12
CA PRO A 30 14.91 5.75 3.42
C PRO A 30 13.72 4.95 2.86
N GLU A 31 13.90 4.31 1.70
CA GLU A 31 12.89 3.44 1.10
C GLU A 31 12.63 2.17 1.93
N SER A 32 13.67 1.53 2.47
CA SER A 32 13.50 0.42 3.42
C SER A 32 12.82 0.90 4.71
N LEU A 33 13.17 2.08 5.23
CA LEU A 33 12.53 2.70 6.40
C LEU A 33 11.05 3.06 6.14
N ARG A 34 10.70 3.55 4.94
CA ARG A 34 9.31 3.77 4.48
C ARG A 34 8.53 2.47 4.50
N ARG A 35 9.08 1.39 3.93
CA ARG A 35 8.44 0.06 3.87
C ARG A 35 8.11 -0.51 5.25
N VAL A 36 8.93 -0.24 6.27
CA VAL A 36 8.66 -0.67 7.67
C VAL A 36 7.92 0.38 8.52
N GLY A 37 7.44 1.47 7.93
CA GLY A 37 6.67 2.51 8.64
C GLY A 37 7.48 3.35 9.64
N LEU A 38 8.81 3.36 9.53
CA LEU A 38 9.72 4.11 10.42
C LEU A 38 10.14 5.48 9.85
N LEU A 39 9.48 5.96 8.80
CA LEU A 39 9.81 7.21 8.13
C LEU A 39 8.54 8.03 7.83
N ASP A 40 8.65 9.36 8.00
CA ASP A 40 7.61 10.30 7.60
C ASP A 40 7.36 10.25 6.08
N PRO A 41 6.10 10.19 5.60
CA PRO A 41 5.79 10.14 4.18
C PRO A 41 6.34 11.30 3.34
N THR A 42 6.62 12.46 3.94
CA THR A 42 7.21 13.63 3.26
C THR A 42 8.73 13.56 3.12
N ALA A 43 9.39 12.65 3.84
CA ALA A 43 10.85 12.49 3.80
C ALA A 43 11.36 11.78 2.53
N ILE A 44 10.47 11.32 1.65
CA ILE A 44 10.79 10.86 0.30
C ILE A 44 9.87 11.56 -0.71
N ARG A 45 10.45 12.12 -1.78
CA ARG A 45 9.70 12.82 -2.83
C ARG A 45 9.89 12.16 -4.19
N THR A 46 8.80 11.69 -4.79
CA THR A 46 8.80 11.28 -6.20
C THR A 46 8.93 12.51 -7.10
N VAL A 47 9.84 12.47 -8.08
CA VAL A 47 10.14 13.59 -8.97
C VAL A 47 9.45 13.37 -10.32
N ALA A 48 8.61 14.32 -10.72
CA ALA A 48 7.75 14.26 -11.90
C ALA A 48 8.47 14.64 -13.21
N GLY A 49 9.62 14.03 -13.49
CA GLY A 49 10.49 14.32 -14.64
C GLY A 49 11.83 14.91 -14.19
N SER A 50 12.41 15.80 -15.00
CA SER A 50 13.63 16.52 -14.62
C SER A 50 13.34 17.66 -13.64
N GLY A 51 14.25 17.91 -12.69
CA GLY A 51 14.14 18.99 -11.72
C GLY A 51 15.21 18.96 -10.62
N ARG A 52 15.33 20.05 -9.87
CA ARG A 52 16.28 20.19 -8.75
C ARG A 52 15.67 19.72 -7.42
N VAL A 53 16.47 19.01 -6.64
CA VAL A 53 16.11 18.54 -5.29
C VAL A 53 17.21 18.92 -4.30
N THR A 54 16.82 19.23 -3.06
CA THR A 54 17.76 19.36 -1.94
C THR A 54 17.53 18.17 -1.02
N LEU A 55 18.55 17.35 -0.82
CA LEU A 55 18.53 16.17 0.03
C LEU A 55 19.18 16.49 1.38
N SER A 56 18.62 15.97 2.45
CA SER A 56 19.23 15.93 3.78
C SER A 56 19.92 14.57 4.01
N PRO A 57 21.01 14.50 4.78
CA PRO A 57 21.69 13.25 5.11
C PRO A 57 20.75 12.21 5.72
N VAL A 58 20.76 10.98 5.17
CA VAL A 58 19.94 9.84 5.65
C VAL A 58 20.10 9.63 7.17
N ALA A 59 21.33 9.77 7.68
CA ALA A 59 21.65 9.65 9.10
C ALA A 59 21.00 10.70 10.03
N GLY A 60 20.53 11.83 9.49
CA GLY A 60 19.79 12.84 10.26
C GLY A 60 18.29 12.54 10.42
N GLN A 61 17.75 11.62 9.61
CA GLN A 61 16.35 11.16 9.62
C GLN A 61 15.28 12.29 9.62
N ARG A 62 15.59 13.46 9.06
CA ARG A 62 14.73 14.66 9.01
C ARG A 62 14.86 15.38 7.67
N GLY A 63 13.77 16.01 7.22
CA GLY A 63 13.70 16.64 5.91
C GLY A 63 13.61 15.62 4.77
N LEU A 64 13.92 16.04 3.55
CA LEU A 64 13.86 15.19 2.36
C LEU A 64 15.10 14.31 2.27
N LEU A 65 15.02 13.04 2.67
CA LEU A 65 16.16 12.12 2.69
C LEU A 65 16.45 11.48 1.32
N ALA A 66 15.41 11.31 0.49
CA ALA A 66 15.55 10.68 -0.82
C ALA A 66 14.59 11.24 -1.88
N ALA A 67 15.05 11.23 -3.13
CA ALA A 67 14.24 11.48 -4.31
C ALA A 67 13.96 10.17 -5.08
N ARG A 68 12.69 9.87 -5.32
CA ARG A 68 12.21 8.73 -6.11
C ARG A 68 12.05 9.13 -7.58
N ILE A 69 12.54 8.33 -8.53
CA ILE A 69 12.39 8.58 -9.97
C ILE A 69 11.78 7.34 -10.61
N ALA A 70 10.51 7.43 -11.02
CA ALA A 70 9.77 6.30 -11.60
C ALA A 70 9.86 6.28 -13.13
N THR A 71 10.13 5.10 -13.69
CA THR A 71 10.24 4.86 -15.12
C THR A 71 9.58 3.54 -15.52
N LYS A 72 9.27 3.38 -16.80
CA LYS A 72 8.87 2.09 -17.40
C LYS A 72 9.85 0.92 -17.21
N HIS A 73 11.08 1.18 -16.74
CA HIS A 73 12.10 0.17 -16.45
C HIS A 73 12.14 -0.22 -14.96
N GLY A 74 11.66 0.64 -14.07
CA GLY A 74 11.76 0.48 -12.62
C GLY A 74 11.84 1.83 -11.88
N LEU A 75 12.00 1.72 -10.56
CA LEU A 75 12.13 2.84 -9.64
C LEU A 75 13.60 3.07 -9.29
N PHE A 76 14.10 4.28 -9.51
CA PHE A 76 15.38 4.74 -8.97
C PHE A 76 15.15 5.51 -7.68
N THR A 77 16.08 5.41 -6.73
CA THR A 77 16.08 6.21 -5.50
C THR A 77 17.44 6.89 -5.35
N VAL A 78 17.43 8.21 -5.19
CA VAL A 78 18.62 9.05 -5.02
C VAL A 78 18.64 9.52 -3.57
N GLU A 79 19.67 9.18 -2.81
CA GLU A 79 19.79 9.47 -1.36
C GLU A 79 21.14 10.11 -1.03
N TYR A 80 21.21 10.94 0.02
CA TYR A 80 22.46 11.60 0.43
C TYR A 80 23.02 11.03 1.73
N ARG A 81 24.31 10.63 1.75
CA ARG A 81 24.96 10.02 2.91
C ARG A 81 26.25 10.73 3.31
N LEU A 82 26.52 10.69 4.61
CA LEU A 82 27.67 11.30 5.29
C LEU A 82 28.20 10.34 6.36
N PRO A 83 29.48 10.45 6.76
CA PRO A 83 30.11 9.56 7.73
C PRO A 83 29.75 9.99 9.17
N VAL A 84 28.46 10.05 9.48
CA VAL A 84 27.94 10.59 10.75
C VAL A 84 26.95 9.63 11.42
N GLY A 85 26.94 9.63 12.76
CA GLY A 85 26.02 8.82 13.55
C GLY A 85 26.17 7.32 13.27
N ARG A 86 25.13 6.73 12.67
CA ARG A 86 25.09 5.32 12.26
C ARG A 86 25.80 5.04 10.93
N ASP A 87 25.87 6.02 10.02
CA ASP A 87 26.60 5.89 8.74
C ASP A 87 28.10 6.23 8.88
N ARG A 88 28.61 6.45 10.11
CA ARG A 88 30.03 6.81 10.41
C ARG A 88 31.10 5.93 9.77
N ASP A 89 30.75 4.70 9.42
CA ASP A 89 31.66 3.70 8.87
C ASP A 89 31.62 3.66 7.32
N ILE A 90 30.82 4.51 6.66
CA ILE A 90 30.63 4.54 5.20
C ILE A 90 31.86 5.03 4.40
N ASP A 91 32.72 5.88 4.99
CA ASP A 91 33.96 6.37 4.37
C ASP A 91 35.16 5.41 4.55
N LYS A 92 34.96 4.23 5.16
CA LYS A 92 36.06 3.28 5.42
C LYS A 92 36.34 2.42 4.20
N GLU A 93 37.56 2.52 3.69
CA GLU A 93 38.05 1.72 2.55
C GLU A 93 37.88 0.21 2.75
N ARG A 94 37.91 -0.26 4.01
CA ARG A 94 37.55 -1.63 4.39
C ARG A 94 36.73 -1.61 5.68
N ILE A 95 35.54 -2.22 5.65
CA ILE A 95 34.81 -2.54 6.88
C ILE A 95 35.23 -3.96 7.33
N PRO A 96 35.79 -4.14 8.53
CA PRO A 96 36.24 -5.46 8.99
C PRO A 96 35.05 -6.34 9.38
N LEU A 97 34.79 -7.38 8.58
CA LEU A 97 33.80 -8.41 8.91
C LEU A 97 34.23 -9.19 10.17
N ARG A 98 33.32 -9.30 11.14
CA ARG A 98 33.56 -9.94 12.44
C ARG A 98 33.67 -11.47 12.33
N GLY A 99 34.80 -11.94 11.85
CA GLY A 99 35.09 -13.37 11.70
C GLY A 99 36.37 -13.74 10.94
N GLY A 100 37.19 -12.77 10.50
CA GLY A 100 38.46 -13.02 9.81
C GLY A 100 38.35 -13.36 8.32
N TRP A 101 37.15 -13.67 7.83
CA TRP A 101 36.86 -13.86 6.41
C TRP A 101 36.73 -12.50 5.71
N PHE A 102 37.80 -12.07 5.04
CA PHE A 102 37.86 -10.75 4.39
C PHE A 102 37.17 -10.74 3.02
N TYR A 103 35.92 -10.33 2.97
CA TYR A 103 35.38 -9.65 1.78
C TYR A 103 35.65 -8.16 1.92
N SER A 104 36.75 -7.67 1.31
CA SER A 104 37.10 -6.24 1.30
C SER A 104 36.26 -5.46 0.30
N LYS A 105 34.93 -5.46 0.48
CA LYS A 105 34.05 -4.51 -0.21
C LYS A 105 34.41 -3.12 0.28
N ARG A 106 34.80 -2.24 -0.63
CA ARG A 106 34.90 -0.80 -0.34
C ARG A 106 33.51 -0.30 0.03
N ALA A 107 33.39 0.41 1.14
CA ALA A 107 32.19 1.16 1.42
C ALA A 107 32.08 2.32 0.41
N ALA A 108 30.87 2.73 0.06
CA ALA A 108 30.63 3.71 -1.00
C ALA A 108 31.20 5.12 -0.73
N GLY A 109 31.57 5.41 0.52
CA GLY A 109 31.88 6.76 0.93
C GLY A 109 30.65 7.64 1.10
N LYS A 110 30.90 8.83 1.63
CA LYS A 110 29.97 9.96 1.64
C LYS A 110 29.66 10.42 0.21
N GLY A 111 28.50 11.01 0.00
CA GLY A 111 28.07 11.50 -1.31
C GLY A 111 26.63 11.13 -1.62
N VAL A 112 26.24 11.32 -2.88
CA VAL A 112 24.91 10.97 -3.38
C VAL A 112 24.93 9.56 -3.97
N VAL A 113 24.09 8.68 -3.43
CA VAL A 113 23.95 7.28 -3.85
C VAL A 113 22.73 7.15 -4.76
N VAL A 114 22.86 6.35 -5.83
CA VAL A 114 21.75 5.97 -6.71
C VAL A 114 21.45 4.47 -6.56
N ARG A 115 20.21 4.15 -6.22
CA ARG A 115 19.68 2.79 -6.06
C ARG A 115 18.65 2.51 -7.15
N TYR A 116 18.39 1.25 -7.47
CA TYR A 116 17.35 0.86 -8.44
C TYR A 116 16.64 -0.42 -8.03
N SER A 117 15.31 -0.43 -8.21
CA SER A 117 14.50 -1.65 -8.18
C SER A 117 13.78 -1.80 -9.52
N PRO A 118 13.86 -2.98 -10.17
CA PRO A 118 13.24 -3.21 -11.49
C PRO A 118 11.71 -3.28 -11.46
N GLY A 119 11.06 -3.14 -10.29
CA GLY A 119 9.60 -3.07 -10.11
C GLY A 119 8.81 -4.36 -10.37
N SER A 120 9.35 -5.29 -11.16
CA SER A 120 8.69 -6.53 -11.60
C SER A 120 8.49 -7.58 -10.50
N TYR A 121 9.23 -7.49 -9.39
CA TYR A 121 9.14 -8.40 -8.24
C TYR A 121 8.09 -7.97 -7.18
N GLY A 122 7.42 -6.83 -7.40
CA GLY A 122 6.53 -6.23 -6.41
C GLY A 122 7.27 -5.78 -5.14
N ASP A 123 6.52 -5.67 -4.04
CA ASP A 123 6.95 -5.20 -2.71
C ASP A 123 8.18 -5.94 -2.16
N LYS A 124 8.42 -7.16 -2.64
CA LYS A 124 9.49 -8.08 -2.19
C LYS A 124 10.73 -8.09 -3.08
N GLY A 125 10.76 -7.29 -4.15
CA GLY A 125 11.97 -7.14 -4.96
C GLY A 125 13.11 -6.50 -4.17
N PRO A 126 14.34 -7.04 -4.24
CA PRO A 126 15.50 -6.39 -3.66
C PRO A 126 15.75 -5.02 -4.32
N PHE A 127 16.30 -4.09 -3.55
CA PHE A 127 16.95 -2.92 -4.14
C PHE A 127 18.36 -3.33 -4.53
N GLY A 128 18.69 -3.19 -5.81
CA GLY A 128 20.07 -3.22 -6.23
C GLY A 128 20.68 -1.84 -5.98
N VAL A 129 21.79 -1.82 -5.26
CA VAL A 129 22.72 -0.70 -5.34
C VAL A 129 23.27 -0.70 -6.76
N LEU A 130 23.12 0.42 -7.47
CA LEU A 130 23.69 0.54 -8.81
C LEU A 130 25.19 0.76 -8.70
N ASP A 131 25.89 0.47 -9.79
CA ASP A 131 27.24 0.99 -9.97
C ASP A 131 27.18 2.53 -9.86
N MET A 132 27.77 3.05 -8.79
CA MET A 132 27.51 4.42 -8.34
C MET A 132 28.20 5.48 -9.19
N HIS A 133 29.23 5.10 -9.95
CA HIS A 133 30.04 6.01 -10.74
C HIS A 133 30.35 5.35 -12.09
N PRO A 134 29.69 5.77 -13.20
CA PRO A 134 29.53 4.95 -14.40
C PRO A 134 30.82 4.77 -15.24
N GLU A 135 31.91 5.40 -14.82
CA GLU A 135 33.23 5.37 -15.47
C GLU A 135 34.25 4.50 -14.71
N THR A 136 33.93 4.04 -13.50
CA THR A 136 34.81 3.15 -12.72
C THR A 136 34.51 1.67 -12.97
N PRO A 137 35.50 0.77 -12.85
CA PRO A 137 35.22 -0.65 -12.68
C PRO A 137 34.38 -0.88 -11.43
N ALA A 138 33.36 -1.74 -11.55
CA ALA A 138 32.31 -2.04 -10.56
C ALA A 138 32.78 -2.74 -9.24
N GLU A 139 34.05 -2.56 -8.87
CA GLU A 139 34.69 -2.95 -7.61
C GLU A 139 35.04 -1.71 -6.74
N THR A 140 34.74 -0.50 -7.25
CA THR A 140 35.20 0.78 -6.68
C THR A 140 34.09 1.84 -6.61
N ASP A 141 32.85 1.37 -6.52
CA ASP A 141 31.57 2.11 -6.56
C ASP A 141 31.45 3.19 -5.47
N ARG A 142 32.07 4.36 -5.71
CA ARG A 142 31.96 5.52 -4.82
C ARG A 142 30.67 6.30 -5.06
N ALA A 143 30.07 6.80 -3.99
CA ALA A 143 28.96 7.75 -4.06
C ALA A 143 29.40 9.05 -4.77
N LEU A 144 28.46 9.69 -5.46
CA LEU A 144 28.73 10.85 -6.30
C LEU A 144 29.11 12.07 -5.44
N GLN A 145 30.24 12.69 -5.76
CA GLN A 145 30.71 13.93 -5.16
C GLN A 145 30.12 15.16 -5.87
N ALA A 146 30.25 16.35 -5.26
CA ALA A 146 29.85 17.61 -5.90
C ALA A 146 30.61 17.81 -7.24
N GLY A 147 29.86 18.15 -8.29
CA GLY A 147 30.31 18.23 -9.69
C GLY A 147 30.13 16.94 -10.50
N GLU A 148 30.02 15.77 -9.84
CA GLU A 148 29.94 14.47 -10.54
C GLU A 148 28.55 14.20 -11.14
N ARG A 149 28.53 13.31 -12.15
CA ARG A 149 27.34 12.97 -12.94
C ARG A 149 27.22 11.46 -13.12
N TRP A 150 26.00 10.97 -13.03
CA TRP A 150 25.61 9.60 -13.31
C TRP A 150 24.47 9.58 -14.33
N LEU A 151 24.54 8.70 -15.33
CA LEU A 151 23.58 8.62 -16.43
C LEU A 151 23.20 7.17 -16.73
N ALA A 152 21.91 6.83 -16.60
CA ALA A 152 21.36 5.56 -17.03
C ALA A 152 21.20 5.54 -18.56
N ALA A 153 22.29 5.20 -19.26
CA ALA A 153 22.31 5.05 -20.71
C ALA A 153 21.16 4.13 -21.20
N GLY A 154 20.44 4.58 -22.23
CA GLY A 154 19.25 3.89 -22.78
C GLY A 154 17.95 4.06 -21.97
N ILE A 155 17.99 4.62 -20.76
CA ILE A 155 16.82 4.80 -19.88
C ILE A 155 16.50 6.28 -19.63
N GLY A 156 17.49 7.17 -19.78
CA GLY A 156 17.29 8.63 -19.77
C GLY A 156 17.15 9.24 -18.37
N VAL A 157 17.36 8.45 -17.31
CA VAL A 157 17.53 8.98 -15.95
C VAL A 157 18.97 9.44 -15.77
N GLY A 158 19.14 10.60 -15.13
CA GLY A 158 20.44 11.18 -14.82
C GLY A 158 20.42 11.89 -13.48
N VAL A 159 21.58 11.94 -12.84
CA VAL A 159 21.80 12.55 -11.53
C VAL A 159 23.08 13.38 -11.61
N HIS A 160 23.00 14.65 -11.22
CA HIS A 160 24.12 15.58 -11.19
C HIS A 160 24.16 16.26 -9.82
N VAL A 161 25.23 16.05 -9.07
CA VAL A 161 25.38 16.65 -7.74
C VAL A 161 25.92 18.06 -7.92
N VAL A 162 25.06 19.07 -7.73
CA VAL A 162 25.40 20.49 -7.91
C VAL A 162 26.30 20.98 -6.77
N SER A 163 25.98 20.58 -5.54
CA SER A 163 26.77 20.83 -4.34
C SER A 163 26.46 19.78 -3.27
N ALA A 164 27.38 19.58 -2.33
CA ALA A 164 27.19 18.71 -1.18
C ALA A 164 28.05 19.21 0.00
N ASP A 165 27.46 19.28 1.19
CA ASP A 165 28.06 19.79 2.43
C ASP A 165 27.57 18.99 3.65
N ALA A 166 27.90 19.43 4.87
CA ALA A 166 27.58 18.70 6.09
C ALA A 166 26.06 18.65 6.42
N GLU A 167 25.25 19.53 5.82
CA GLU A 167 23.82 19.65 6.08
C GLU A 167 22.96 19.17 4.90
N HIS A 168 23.41 19.38 3.66
CA HIS A 168 22.62 19.13 2.46
C HIS A 168 23.42 18.70 1.23
N ALA A 169 22.73 18.08 0.26
CA ALA A 169 23.18 17.98 -1.13
C ALA A 169 22.13 18.52 -2.09
N ILE A 170 22.55 19.41 -2.99
CA ILE A 170 21.71 19.92 -4.08
C ILE A 170 21.97 19.06 -5.31
N VAL A 171 20.92 18.45 -5.85
CA VAL A 171 21.00 17.48 -6.94
C VAL A 171 20.05 17.87 -8.07
N ASP A 172 20.59 18.00 -9.28
CA ASP A 172 19.79 18.08 -10.50
C ASP A 172 19.49 16.66 -10.97
N ILE A 173 18.21 16.34 -11.06
CA ILE A 173 17.71 15.08 -11.63
C ILE A 173 17.28 15.35 -13.06
N THR A 174 17.73 14.50 -13.98
CA THR A 174 17.18 14.35 -15.32
C THR A 174 16.33 13.09 -15.36
N ALA A 175 15.15 13.15 -15.96
CA ALA A 175 14.37 11.95 -16.29
C ALA A 175 13.56 12.19 -17.57
N PRO A 176 13.18 11.13 -18.31
CA PRO A 176 12.06 11.23 -19.24
C PRO A 176 10.81 11.70 -18.47
N MET A 177 9.79 12.23 -19.17
CA MET A 177 8.50 12.58 -18.53
C MET A 177 8.07 11.44 -17.61
N ALA A 178 7.95 11.70 -16.31
CA ALA A 178 7.79 10.64 -15.34
C ALA A 178 6.63 9.72 -15.74
N THR A 179 6.92 8.42 -15.77
CA THR A 179 5.85 7.43 -15.85
C THR A 179 5.02 7.63 -14.58
N PRO A 180 3.75 8.07 -14.67
CA PRO A 180 3.01 8.42 -13.47
C PRO A 180 2.88 7.19 -12.58
N VAL A 181 3.03 7.40 -11.28
CA VAL A 181 3.03 6.36 -10.25
C VAL A 181 2.09 6.78 -9.13
N ILE A 182 1.35 5.79 -8.65
CA ILE A 182 0.61 5.83 -7.40
C ILE A 182 1.57 5.31 -6.32
N ASP A 183 1.65 5.96 -5.15
CA ASP A 183 2.38 5.35 -4.04
C ASP A 183 1.51 4.28 -3.37
N GLU A 184 2.08 3.11 -3.07
CA GLU A 184 1.39 1.99 -2.42
C GLU A 184 0.67 2.45 -1.13
N GLY A 185 1.31 3.35 -0.36
CA GLY A 185 0.75 3.93 0.86
C GLY A 185 -0.42 4.91 0.65
N THR A 186 -0.83 5.17 -0.59
CA THR A 186 -1.99 6.01 -0.92
C THR A 186 -3.21 5.21 -1.39
N PHE A 187 -3.11 3.87 -1.43
CA PHE A 187 -4.24 3.00 -1.70
C PHE A 187 -5.11 2.80 -0.46
N ASP A 188 -6.32 3.32 -0.50
CA ASP A 188 -7.39 2.99 0.43
C ASP A 188 -8.40 2.03 -0.25
N HIS A 189 -8.82 0.99 0.47
CA HIS A 189 -9.81 0.02 0.02
C HIS A 189 -10.93 -0.17 1.07
N GLY A 190 -12.04 0.53 0.90
CA GLY A 190 -13.16 0.52 1.84
C GLY A 190 -14.42 -0.13 1.30
N LEU A 191 -15.12 -0.92 2.13
CA LEU A 191 -16.49 -1.36 1.84
C LEU A 191 -17.45 -0.17 1.82
N ARG A 192 -18.38 -0.10 0.85
CA ARG A 192 -19.48 0.89 0.83
C ARG A 192 -20.83 0.30 1.17
N ARG A 193 -21.70 1.14 1.74
CA ARG A 193 -23.16 0.91 1.76
C ARG A 193 -23.67 0.77 0.33
N GLY A 194 -24.47 -0.26 0.06
CA GLY A 194 -24.95 -0.59 -1.28
C GLY A 194 -25.68 -1.94 -1.32
N ALA A 195 -25.59 -2.63 -2.47
CA ALA A 195 -26.07 -3.99 -2.64
C ALA A 195 -24.89 -4.92 -3.01
N VAL A 196 -24.80 -6.08 -2.35
CA VAL A 196 -23.96 -7.19 -2.85
C VAL A 196 -24.76 -7.88 -3.95
N VAL A 197 -24.25 -7.82 -5.18
CA VAL A 197 -24.91 -8.42 -6.36
C VAL A 197 -24.13 -9.65 -6.75
N ALA A 198 -24.77 -10.83 -6.77
CA ALA A 198 -24.17 -12.10 -7.16
C ALA A 198 -22.79 -12.38 -6.49
N ARG A 199 -22.75 -12.29 -5.16
CA ARG A 199 -21.53 -12.41 -4.33
C ARG A 199 -20.40 -11.43 -4.69
N ARG A 200 -20.70 -10.27 -5.29
CA ARG A 200 -19.74 -9.18 -5.47
C ARG A 200 -19.99 -8.05 -4.47
N ALA A 201 -18.98 -7.70 -3.68
CA ALA A 201 -19.05 -6.62 -2.71
C ALA A 201 -18.69 -5.28 -3.38
N PRO A 202 -19.37 -4.18 -3.03
CA PRO A 202 -19.02 -2.84 -3.47
C PRO A 202 -17.79 -2.33 -2.70
N VAL A 203 -16.59 -2.62 -3.22
CA VAL A 203 -15.34 -2.03 -2.74
C VAL A 203 -15.13 -0.68 -3.41
N THR A 204 -14.71 0.31 -2.64
CA THR A 204 -14.16 1.55 -3.15
C THR A 204 -12.66 1.45 -3.12
N VAL A 205 -12.03 1.64 -4.27
CA VAL A 205 -10.57 1.78 -4.38
C VAL A 205 -10.31 3.26 -4.58
N SER A 206 -9.43 3.84 -3.78
CA SER A 206 -8.99 5.23 -3.91
C SER A 206 -7.47 5.28 -3.96
N TRP A 207 -6.92 6.26 -4.67
CA TRP A 207 -5.47 6.42 -4.87
C TRP A 207 -5.08 7.89 -5.02
N ALA A 208 -3.86 8.24 -4.64
CA ALA A 208 -3.26 9.51 -5.02
C ALA A 208 -2.19 9.30 -6.10
N VAL A 209 -2.01 10.30 -6.96
CA VAL A 209 -0.84 10.38 -7.84
C VAL A 209 0.21 11.25 -7.15
N ALA A 210 1.49 10.95 -7.34
CA ALA A 210 2.55 11.70 -6.67
C ALA A 210 2.48 13.23 -6.95
N PRO A 211 2.83 14.09 -5.97
CA PRO A 211 2.83 15.55 -6.14
C PRO A 211 3.58 15.99 -7.40
N GLY A 212 3.05 17.01 -8.09
CA GLY A 212 3.58 17.50 -9.37
C GLY A 212 3.08 16.75 -10.61
N LEU A 213 2.59 15.51 -10.49
CA LEU A 213 1.94 14.81 -11.61
C LEU A 213 0.54 15.36 -11.95
N GLU A 214 -0.03 16.20 -11.10
CA GLU A 214 -1.39 16.76 -11.28
C GLU A 214 -1.54 17.67 -12.51
N ALA A 215 -0.43 18.24 -13.00
CA ALA A 215 -0.38 19.02 -14.23
C ALA A 215 -0.32 18.17 -15.52
N VAL A 216 -0.19 16.85 -15.38
CA VAL A 216 -0.22 15.90 -16.51
C VAL A 216 -1.66 15.40 -16.71
N THR A 217 -2.10 15.25 -17.95
CA THR A 217 -3.37 14.57 -18.26
C THR A 217 -3.25 13.08 -17.92
N ILE A 218 -3.77 12.66 -16.76
CA ILE A 218 -3.70 11.28 -16.27
C ILE A 218 -4.97 10.50 -16.63
N ARG A 219 -4.85 9.57 -17.57
CA ARG A 219 -5.88 8.58 -17.87
C ARG A 219 -5.68 7.36 -16.96
N ASN A 220 -6.48 7.22 -15.91
CA ASN A 220 -6.45 6.00 -15.10
C ASN A 220 -7.15 4.84 -15.82
N VAL A 221 -6.50 3.68 -15.82
CA VAL A 221 -7.02 2.38 -16.26
C VAL A 221 -7.04 1.45 -15.06
N ILE A 222 -8.14 0.73 -14.85
CA ILE A 222 -8.28 -0.26 -13.79
C ILE A 222 -8.53 -1.63 -14.38
N LYS A 223 -7.70 -2.59 -13.95
CA LYS A 223 -7.85 -4.02 -14.22
C LYS A 223 -8.28 -4.70 -12.94
N VAL A 224 -9.30 -5.55 -13.02
CA VAL A 224 -9.75 -6.39 -11.90
C VAL A 224 -9.75 -7.83 -12.40
N SER A 225 -9.20 -8.76 -11.62
CA SER A 225 -9.10 -10.16 -12.03
C SER A 225 -10.46 -10.73 -12.46
N GLY A 226 -10.50 -11.39 -13.63
CA GLY A 226 -11.74 -11.91 -14.23
C GLY A 226 -12.71 -10.84 -14.77
N GLN A 227 -12.29 -9.60 -14.97
CA GLN A 227 -13.11 -8.51 -15.52
C GLN A 227 -12.43 -7.83 -16.72
N ARG A 228 -13.19 -7.06 -17.51
CA ARG A 228 -12.62 -6.21 -18.57
C ARG A 228 -12.00 -4.95 -17.96
N ASP A 229 -10.88 -4.51 -18.52
CA ASP A 229 -10.23 -3.24 -18.19
C ASP A 229 -11.22 -2.06 -18.29
N GLN A 230 -11.17 -1.14 -17.31
CA GLN A 230 -12.03 0.03 -17.24
C GLN A 230 -11.21 1.32 -17.31
N VAL A 231 -11.54 2.18 -18.28
CA VAL A 231 -11.00 3.55 -18.36
C VAL A 231 -11.88 4.48 -17.55
N ILE A 232 -11.30 5.22 -16.61
CA ILE A 232 -12.04 6.08 -15.67
C ILE A 232 -11.57 7.54 -15.65
N GLY A 233 -10.60 7.90 -16.50
CA GLY A 233 -10.08 9.25 -16.66
C GLY A 233 -9.40 9.77 -15.39
N ASN A 234 -9.55 11.06 -15.11
CA ASN A 234 -8.85 11.77 -14.02
C ASN A 234 -9.43 11.49 -12.61
N ARG A 235 -10.33 10.50 -12.46
CA ARG A 235 -10.87 10.11 -11.14
C ARG A 235 -9.75 9.56 -10.26
N ARG A 236 -9.81 9.84 -8.95
CA ARG A 236 -8.91 9.30 -7.90
C ARG A 236 -9.57 8.21 -7.04
N SER A 237 -10.77 7.78 -7.43
CA SER A 237 -11.54 6.76 -6.73
C SER A 237 -12.52 6.09 -7.69
N VAL A 238 -12.78 4.80 -7.49
CA VAL A 238 -13.78 4.01 -8.22
C VAL A 238 -14.54 3.10 -7.25
N ALA A 239 -15.81 2.80 -7.55
CA ALA A 239 -16.52 1.69 -6.93
C ALA A 239 -16.49 0.48 -7.88
N ILE A 240 -16.01 -0.66 -7.39
CA ILE A 240 -15.92 -1.92 -8.15
C ILE A 240 -16.64 -3.05 -7.42
N GLY A 241 -17.24 -3.97 -8.20
CA GLY A 241 -17.83 -5.20 -7.68
C GLY A 241 -16.78 -6.30 -7.61
N VAL A 242 -16.25 -6.55 -6.42
CA VAL A 242 -15.20 -7.54 -6.15
C VAL A 242 -15.81 -8.87 -5.71
N PRO A 243 -15.50 -10.01 -6.34
CA PRO A 243 -16.05 -11.32 -5.98
C PRO A 243 -15.50 -11.85 -4.65
N GLU A 244 -16.16 -12.90 -4.14
CA GLU A 244 -15.65 -13.80 -3.10
C GLU A 244 -14.28 -14.40 -3.52
N GLY A 245 -13.35 -14.51 -2.56
CA GLY A 245 -11.98 -14.97 -2.75
C GLY A 245 -10.95 -13.83 -2.86
N TRP A 246 -9.78 -14.15 -3.42
CA TRP A 246 -8.74 -13.17 -3.73
C TRP A 246 -9.02 -12.48 -5.06
N THR A 247 -8.90 -11.16 -5.08
CA THR A 247 -8.99 -10.35 -6.31
C THR A 247 -7.83 -9.38 -6.37
N ASP A 248 -7.06 -9.46 -7.46
CA ASP A 248 -6.09 -8.44 -7.81
C ASP A 248 -6.76 -7.26 -8.51
N ILE A 249 -6.41 -6.05 -8.08
CA ILE A 249 -6.82 -4.78 -8.65
C ILE A 249 -5.55 -4.04 -9.06
N THR A 250 -5.34 -3.84 -10.36
CA THR A 250 -4.23 -3.01 -10.86
C THR A 250 -4.78 -1.67 -11.32
N VAL A 251 -4.29 -0.57 -10.73
CA VAL A 251 -4.56 0.79 -11.22
C VAL A 251 -3.32 1.30 -11.92
N THR A 252 -3.45 1.61 -13.21
CA THR A 252 -2.42 2.23 -14.03
C THR A 252 -2.83 3.65 -14.35
N PRO A 253 -2.26 4.69 -13.70
CA PRO A 253 -2.30 6.03 -14.27
C PRO A 253 -1.48 6.03 -15.56
N GLN A 254 -1.98 6.66 -16.62
CA GLN A 254 -1.26 6.81 -17.90
C GLN A 254 -1.11 8.29 -18.25
N ASN A 255 0.05 8.68 -18.77
CA ASN A 255 0.26 10.00 -19.35
C ASN A 255 -0.49 10.14 -20.70
N ALA A 256 -0.39 11.31 -21.35
CA ALA A 256 -1.03 11.59 -22.64
C ALA A 256 -0.57 10.68 -23.81
N ARG A 257 0.54 9.94 -23.66
CA ARG A 257 1.04 8.94 -24.63
C ARG A 257 0.58 7.51 -24.32
N GLY A 258 -0.17 7.30 -23.23
CA GLY A 258 -0.55 5.98 -22.74
C GLY A 258 0.49 5.29 -21.85
N GLU A 259 1.63 5.93 -21.59
CA GLU A 259 2.71 5.37 -20.77
C GLU A 259 2.35 5.49 -19.28
N GLY A 260 2.47 4.40 -18.53
CA GLY A 260 2.01 4.33 -17.14
C GLY A 260 2.51 3.07 -16.42
N GLN A 261 2.77 3.18 -15.12
CA GLN A 261 3.16 2.04 -14.29
C GLN A 261 1.97 1.64 -13.42
N GLY A 262 1.50 0.40 -13.59
CA GLY A 262 0.40 -0.14 -12.79
C GLY A 262 0.88 -0.52 -11.39
N VAL A 263 0.13 -0.10 -10.37
CA VAL A 263 0.28 -0.62 -9.01
C VAL A 263 -0.85 -1.62 -8.75
N ARG A 264 -0.49 -2.78 -8.21
CA ARG A 264 -1.37 -3.91 -7.93
C ARG A 264 -1.67 -3.96 -6.44
N VAL A 265 -2.94 -3.82 -6.08
CA VAL A 265 -3.45 -4.08 -4.73
C VAL A 265 -4.21 -5.39 -4.74
N GLY A 266 -3.84 -6.29 -3.84
CA GLY A 266 -4.65 -7.45 -3.51
C GLY A 266 -5.78 -7.07 -2.56
N THR A 267 -6.99 -7.55 -2.83
CA THR A 267 -8.07 -7.58 -1.84
C THR A 267 -8.56 -9.00 -1.67
N TYR A 268 -8.69 -9.44 -0.43
CA TYR A 268 -9.41 -10.65 -0.08
C TYR A 268 -10.81 -10.28 0.40
N ILE A 269 -11.84 -10.94 -0.13
CA ILE A 269 -13.22 -10.83 0.35
C ILE A 269 -13.71 -12.23 0.67
N ASP A 270 -14.17 -12.41 1.90
CA ASP A 270 -14.89 -13.62 2.29
C ASP A 270 -16.22 -13.23 2.94
N TYR A 271 -17.23 -14.08 2.72
CA TYR A 271 -18.60 -13.90 3.18
C TYR A 271 -18.86 -14.83 4.35
N TRP A 272 -18.45 -14.33 5.50
CA TRP A 272 -18.34 -15.11 6.72
C TRP A 272 -19.67 -15.37 7.40
N THR A 273 -20.09 -16.62 7.22
CA THR A 273 -21.41 -17.17 7.59
C THR A 273 -21.33 -18.23 8.71
N ASN A 274 -20.16 -18.86 8.90
CA ASN A 274 -20.02 -20.15 9.60
C ASN A 274 -19.04 -20.18 10.81
N TRP A 275 -18.48 -19.04 11.26
CA TRP A 275 -17.60 -19.02 12.44
C TRP A 275 -18.37 -19.06 13.77
N SER A 276 -17.61 -18.95 14.87
CA SER A 276 -17.98 -18.67 16.26
C SER A 276 -18.72 -17.33 16.49
N ARG A 277 -19.78 -17.07 15.70
CA ARG A 277 -20.79 -16.08 16.08
C ARG A 277 -21.62 -16.62 17.24
N SER A 278 -21.70 -15.88 18.35
CA SER A 278 -22.65 -16.20 19.42
C SER A 278 -23.95 -15.42 19.21
N ALA A 279 -25.07 -16.11 19.25
CA ALA A 279 -26.40 -15.53 19.10
C ALA A 279 -27.18 -15.66 20.42
N THR A 280 -27.87 -14.60 20.83
CA THR A 280 -28.73 -14.60 22.02
C THR A 280 -30.14 -14.14 21.67
N GLY A 281 -31.14 -14.67 22.37
CA GLY A 281 -32.56 -14.51 22.01
C GLY A 281 -33.00 -15.48 20.90
N ARG A 282 -34.29 -15.42 20.52
CA ARG A 282 -34.89 -16.36 19.56
C ARG A 282 -34.56 -15.98 18.12
N TRP A 283 -33.55 -16.61 17.53
CA TRP A 283 -33.24 -16.51 16.10
C TRP A 283 -33.79 -17.71 15.32
N ALA A 284 -34.13 -17.50 14.06
CA ALA A 284 -34.57 -18.54 13.11
C ALA A 284 -33.80 -18.39 11.78
N SER A 285 -33.63 -19.48 11.03
CA SER A 285 -32.93 -19.46 9.73
C SER A 285 -33.75 -20.16 8.65
N ALA A 286 -34.32 -19.38 7.73
CA ALA A 286 -35.06 -19.86 6.57
C ALA A 286 -34.25 -19.66 5.27
N PRO A 287 -34.40 -20.51 4.23
CA PRO A 287 -33.80 -20.26 2.92
C PRO A 287 -34.28 -18.94 2.31
N LEU A 288 -33.37 -18.19 1.69
CA LEU A 288 -33.68 -16.95 0.96
C LEU A 288 -32.85 -16.85 -0.32
N LYS A 289 -33.52 -16.90 -1.48
CA LYS A 289 -32.87 -16.72 -2.78
C LYS A 289 -32.25 -15.33 -2.89
N GLY A 290 -30.96 -15.27 -3.23
CA GLY A 290 -30.20 -14.03 -3.36
C GLY A 290 -29.55 -13.53 -2.06
N ALA A 291 -29.80 -14.18 -0.92
CA ALA A 291 -28.95 -14.01 0.26
C ALA A 291 -27.59 -14.67 0.00
N VAL A 292 -26.51 -14.09 0.53
CA VAL A 292 -25.13 -14.54 0.37
C VAL A 292 -24.94 -15.94 0.95
N SER A 293 -25.47 -16.15 2.15
CA SER A 293 -25.55 -17.43 2.85
C SER A 293 -26.60 -18.40 2.27
N GLY A 294 -27.40 -17.94 1.30
CA GLY A 294 -28.62 -18.62 0.84
C GLY A 294 -29.75 -18.66 1.87
N ARG A 295 -29.61 -17.96 3.01
CA ARG A 295 -30.56 -17.99 4.15
C ARG A 295 -30.77 -16.59 4.73
N ASP A 296 -31.86 -16.39 5.47
CA ASP A 296 -32.10 -15.18 6.26
C ASP A 296 -32.09 -15.55 7.76
N THR A 297 -31.08 -15.08 8.51
CA THR A 297 -30.99 -15.32 9.96
C THR A 297 -31.80 -14.24 10.67
N THR A 298 -33.04 -14.55 11.03
CA THR A 298 -34.05 -13.57 11.46
C THR A 298 -34.40 -13.65 12.95
N THR A 299 -34.85 -12.52 13.51
CA THR A 299 -35.51 -12.48 14.81
C THR A 299 -36.54 -11.34 14.89
N ARG A 300 -37.52 -11.47 15.78
CA ARG A 300 -38.43 -10.41 16.22
C ARG A 300 -38.22 -10.03 17.70
N THR A 301 -37.32 -10.69 18.41
CA THR A 301 -37.12 -10.48 19.84
C THR A 301 -36.29 -9.22 20.08
N ARG A 302 -36.84 -8.26 20.84
CA ARG A 302 -36.10 -7.07 21.31
C ARG A 302 -34.91 -7.51 22.16
N GLY A 303 -33.74 -6.90 21.95
CA GLY A 303 -32.52 -7.22 22.68
C GLY A 303 -31.85 -8.53 22.26
N ALA A 304 -32.39 -9.27 21.30
CA ALA A 304 -31.69 -10.40 20.69
C ALA A 304 -30.43 -9.92 19.96
N THR A 305 -29.33 -10.66 20.09
CA THR A 305 -28.02 -10.24 19.57
C THR A 305 -27.37 -11.28 18.68
N ILE A 306 -26.50 -10.82 17.77
CA ILE A 306 -25.44 -11.61 17.15
C ILE A 306 -24.12 -10.91 17.48
N THR A 307 -23.17 -11.64 18.06
CA THR A 307 -21.83 -11.16 18.39
C THR A 307 -20.80 -11.87 17.51
N PHE A 308 -19.79 -11.11 17.05
CA PHE A 308 -18.75 -11.51 16.12
C PHE A 308 -17.41 -10.96 16.62
N LYS A 309 -16.38 -11.81 16.68
CA LYS A 309 -15.00 -11.37 17.02
C LYS A 309 -14.16 -11.35 15.73
N VAL A 310 -13.47 -10.25 15.51
CA VAL A 310 -12.63 -10.00 14.34
C VAL A 310 -11.19 -10.48 14.63
N PRO A 311 -10.59 -11.34 13.80
CA PRO A 311 -9.17 -11.70 13.87
C PRO A 311 -8.25 -10.50 13.67
N ASN A 312 -7.02 -10.64 14.14
CA ASN A 312 -6.02 -9.57 14.08
C ASN A 312 -5.55 -9.27 12.64
N LEU A 313 -5.80 -10.18 11.68
CA LEU A 313 -5.41 -10.04 10.26
C LEU A 313 -6.47 -9.31 9.40
N VAL A 314 -7.71 -9.18 9.88
CA VAL A 314 -8.78 -8.52 9.10
C VAL A 314 -8.70 -7.02 9.32
N LYS A 315 -8.53 -6.28 8.21
CA LYS A 315 -8.47 -4.81 8.22
C LYS A 315 -9.87 -4.23 8.41
N ASP A 316 -10.83 -4.69 7.60
CA ASP A 316 -12.18 -4.11 7.50
C ASP A 316 -13.29 -5.15 7.67
N VAL A 317 -14.43 -4.74 8.23
CA VAL A 317 -15.63 -5.58 8.39
C VAL A 317 -16.88 -4.85 7.90
N GLY A 318 -17.77 -5.54 7.21
CA GLY A 318 -19.12 -5.08 6.87
C GLY A 318 -20.22 -5.99 7.38
N LEU A 319 -21.34 -5.42 7.81
CA LEU A 319 -22.56 -6.15 8.13
C LEU A 319 -23.42 -6.29 6.87
N ILE A 320 -23.75 -7.53 6.50
CA ILE A 320 -24.70 -7.83 5.43
C ILE A 320 -26.05 -8.21 6.05
N ALA A 321 -27.08 -7.44 5.70
CA ALA A 321 -28.45 -7.65 6.15
C ALA A 321 -29.41 -7.74 4.96
N ASN A 322 -30.55 -8.37 5.19
CA ASN A 322 -31.65 -8.42 4.24
C ASN A 322 -32.64 -7.31 4.62
N THR A 323 -32.87 -6.33 3.73
CA THR A 323 -33.74 -5.16 3.98
C THR A 323 -35.11 -5.33 3.33
N GLY A 324 -36.17 -4.67 3.83
CA GLY A 324 -37.51 -4.82 3.25
C GLY A 324 -38.69 -4.35 4.11
N PRO A 325 -39.94 -4.58 3.67
CA PRO A 325 -41.14 -4.15 4.38
C PRO A 325 -41.25 -4.77 5.78
N GLY A 326 -41.74 -3.99 6.75
CA GLY A 326 -41.90 -4.43 8.14
C GLY A 326 -40.59 -4.73 8.88
N ARG A 327 -39.41 -4.51 8.28
CA ARG A 327 -38.12 -4.72 8.95
C ARG A 327 -37.75 -3.57 9.88
N GLY A 328 -37.05 -3.91 10.95
CA GLY A 328 -36.77 -3.05 12.10
C GLY A 328 -35.47 -2.28 12.03
N GLN A 329 -34.92 -2.03 13.21
CA GLN A 329 -33.66 -1.33 13.42
C GLN A 329 -32.72 -2.19 14.27
N VAL A 330 -31.42 -2.13 13.97
CA VAL A 330 -30.37 -2.72 14.79
C VAL A 330 -29.43 -1.65 15.33
N ALA A 331 -29.03 -1.75 16.60
CA ALA A 331 -27.87 -1.04 17.10
C ALA A 331 -26.62 -1.85 16.80
N ILE A 332 -25.56 -1.17 16.35
CA ILE A 332 -24.23 -1.75 16.20
C ILE A 332 -23.38 -1.31 17.38
N LEU A 333 -22.81 -2.28 18.09
CA LEU A 333 -21.85 -2.08 19.17
C LEU A 333 -20.48 -2.59 18.71
N VAL A 334 -19.42 -1.85 19.03
CA VAL A 334 -18.03 -2.25 18.84
C VAL A 334 -17.35 -2.18 20.21
N ASP A 335 -16.76 -3.29 20.64
CA ASP A 335 -16.12 -3.45 21.95
C ASP A 335 -17.04 -3.03 23.12
N GLY A 336 -18.32 -3.35 22.97
CA GLY A 336 -19.40 -3.03 23.92
C GLY A 336 -20.02 -1.63 23.75
N ARG A 337 -19.33 -0.67 23.12
CA ARG A 337 -19.84 0.69 22.90
C ARG A 337 -20.71 0.77 21.66
N ARG A 338 -21.92 1.35 21.76
CA ARG A 338 -22.78 1.62 20.57
C ARG A 338 -22.08 2.64 19.64
N VAL A 339 -21.98 2.31 18.36
CA VAL A 339 -21.34 3.15 17.33
C VAL A 339 -22.29 3.60 16.21
N ASP A 340 -23.31 2.80 15.88
CA ASP A 340 -24.29 3.16 14.83
C ASP A 340 -25.67 2.56 15.14
N THR A 341 -26.70 3.02 14.42
CA THR A 341 -28.07 2.50 14.44
C THR A 341 -28.60 2.40 13.02
N ILE A 342 -28.77 1.17 12.53
CA ILE A 342 -29.13 0.88 11.16
C ILE A 342 -30.62 0.59 11.05
N ASP A 343 -31.31 1.31 10.17
CA ASP A 343 -32.66 0.99 9.74
C ASP A 343 -32.64 0.01 8.56
N LEU A 344 -33.36 -1.11 8.69
CA LEU A 344 -33.42 -2.19 7.68
C LEU A 344 -34.72 -2.16 6.85
N SER A 345 -35.55 -1.13 6.98
CA SER A 345 -36.76 -1.02 6.18
C SER A 345 -36.47 -0.61 4.73
N ALA A 346 -37.23 -1.17 3.80
CA ALA A 346 -37.24 -0.78 2.39
C ALA A 346 -38.61 -1.12 1.77
N PRO A 347 -39.06 -0.44 0.69
CA PRO A 347 -40.36 -0.72 0.06
C PRO A 347 -40.49 -2.11 -0.59
N ARG A 348 -39.37 -2.83 -0.79
CA ARG A 348 -39.31 -4.19 -1.34
C ARG A 348 -38.20 -4.97 -0.65
N LEU A 349 -38.35 -6.30 -0.56
CA LEU A 349 -37.29 -7.17 -0.04
C LEU A 349 -36.05 -7.07 -0.94
N ARG A 350 -34.91 -6.73 -0.35
CA ARG A 350 -33.59 -6.76 -0.99
C ARG A 350 -32.67 -7.62 -0.12
N PRO A 351 -32.30 -8.82 -0.57
CA PRO A 351 -31.33 -9.63 0.15
C PRO A 351 -29.91 -9.06 -0.01
N ALA A 352 -28.94 -9.55 0.77
CA ALA A 352 -27.52 -9.28 0.58
C ALA A 352 -27.17 -7.78 0.49
N GLN A 353 -27.61 -6.94 1.43
CA GLN A 353 -27.27 -5.51 1.45
C GLN A 353 -26.17 -5.24 2.49
N PRO A 354 -24.96 -4.77 2.09
CA PRO A 354 -24.01 -4.18 3.04
C PRO A 354 -24.60 -2.87 3.59
N VAL A 355 -24.99 -2.89 4.86
CA VAL A 355 -25.71 -1.79 5.53
C VAL A 355 -24.83 -0.98 6.49
N TRP A 356 -23.72 -1.54 6.94
CA TRP A 356 -22.76 -0.90 7.85
C TRP A 356 -21.36 -1.46 7.63
N THR A 357 -20.34 -0.65 7.90
CA THR A 357 -18.93 -0.98 7.71
C THR A 357 -18.08 -0.39 8.85
N LEU A 358 -16.96 -1.04 9.15
CA LEU A 358 -15.98 -0.65 10.16
C LEU A 358 -14.58 -0.80 9.58
N PRO A 359 -13.87 0.31 9.29
CA PRO A 359 -12.45 0.27 8.99
C PRO A 359 -11.62 0.06 10.26
N GLY A 360 -10.47 -0.58 10.13
CA GLY A 360 -9.59 -0.89 11.26
C GLY A 360 -10.29 -1.76 12.32
N ALA A 361 -10.97 -2.81 11.87
CA ALA A 361 -11.75 -3.76 12.66
C ALA A 361 -10.90 -4.82 13.40
N SER A 362 -9.62 -4.97 13.03
CA SER A 362 -8.66 -5.94 13.59
C SER A 362 -8.77 -6.12 15.11
N GLY A 363 -8.96 -7.37 15.55
CA GLY A 363 -9.03 -7.76 16.96
C GLY A 363 -10.36 -7.45 17.69
N LYS A 364 -11.22 -6.59 17.14
CA LYS A 364 -12.40 -6.03 17.82
C LYS A 364 -13.57 -7.01 17.93
N THR A 365 -14.54 -6.68 18.78
CA THR A 365 -15.80 -7.41 18.94
C THR A 365 -16.98 -6.59 18.44
N VAL A 366 -17.59 -7.00 17.33
CA VAL A 366 -18.80 -6.39 16.77
C VAL A 366 -20.04 -7.12 17.31
N LYS A 367 -21.03 -6.38 17.81
CA LYS A 367 -22.30 -6.93 18.30
C LYS A 367 -23.47 -6.18 17.68
N VAL A 368 -24.33 -6.92 16.98
CA VAL A 368 -25.57 -6.43 16.39
C VAL A 368 -26.72 -6.74 17.34
N VAL A 369 -27.54 -5.74 17.68
CA VAL A 369 -28.64 -5.87 18.67
C VAL A 369 -29.96 -5.45 18.03
N ASN A 370 -30.98 -6.32 18.04
CA ASN A 370 -32.31 -5.96 17.56
C ASN A 370 -32.99 -4.95 18.50
N LEU A 371 -33.32 -3.77 18.01
CA LEU A 371 -34.07 -2.76 18.77
C LEU A 371 -35.58 -2.99 18.75
N ALA A 372 -36.08 -3.76 17.79
CA ALA A 372 -37.47 -4.15 17.60
C ALA A 372 -38.50 -3.01 17.88
N PRO A 373 -38.48 -1.91 17.10
CA PRO A 373 -39.52 -0.88 17.17
C PRO A 373 -40.91 -1.46 16.87
N LYS A 374 -41.96 -0.92 17.50
CA LYS A 374 -43.35 -1.41 17.40
C LYS A 374 -43.86 -1.37 15.95
N GLY A 375 -44.45 -2.47 15.48
CA GLY A 375 -44.87 -2.68 14.09
C GLY A 375 -43.74 -2.99 13.11
N ARG A 376 -42.48 -3.04 13.59
CA ARG A 376 -41.25 -3.21 12.81
C ARG A 376 -40.24 -4.04 13.60
N GLU A 377 -40.65 -5.16 14.17
CA GLU A 377 -39.81 -5.97 15.07
C GLU A 377 -38.78 -6.84 14.34
N LEU A 378 -39.04 -7.15 13.07
CA LEU A 378 -38.29 -8.15 12.29
C LEU A 378 -36.94 -7.60 11.84
N VAL A 379 -35.84 -8.23 12.25
CA VAL A 379 -34.53 -8.02 11.62
C VAL A 379 -34.05 -9.33 11.01
N GLY A 380 -33.22 -9.24 9.96
CA GLY A 380 -32.68 -10.40 9.26
C GLY A 380 -31.26 -10.13 8.78
N ILE A 381 -30.33 -10.91 9.30
CA ILE A 381 -28.89 -10.82 9.06
C ILE A 381 -28.49 -11.98 8.16
N ASP A 382 -27.73 -11.67 7.10
CA ASP A 382 -27.24 -12.65 6.12
C ASP A 382 -25.88 -13.19 6.59
N GLY A 383 -24.98 -12.28 6.96
CA GLY A 383 -23.67 -12.59 7.51
C GLY A 383 -22.82 -11.34 7.69
N PHE A 384 -21.51 -11.54 7.83
CA PHE A 384 -20.53 -10.47 7.73
C PHE A 384 -19.71 -10.65 6.44
N THR A 385 -19.17 -9.55 5.93
CA THR A 385 -18.08 -9.57 4.94
C THR A 385 -16.84 -9.02 5.62
N ILE A 386 -15.69 -9.60 5.28
CA ILE A 386 -14.38 -9.07 5.66
C ILE A 386 -13.69 -8.47 4.43
N LEU A 387 -12.84 -7.46 4.65
CA LEU A 387 -11.84 -7.04 3.68
C LEU A 387 -10.44 -7.14 4.26
N GLY A 388 -9.53 -7.65 3.42
CA GLY A 388 -8.09 -7.57 3.61
C GLY A 388 -7.41 -8.87 4.03
N LEU A 389 -6.24 -9.07 3.44
CA LEU A 389 -5.00 -9.49 4.10
C LEU A 389 -3.97 -8.37 3.83
#